data_AF-A0A523MYG9-F1
#
_entry.id   AF-A0A523MYG9-F1
#
_cell.length_a   1.000
_cell.length_b   1.000
_cell.length_c   1.000
_cell.angle_alpha   90.00
_cell.angle_beta   90.00
_cell.angle_gamma   90.00
#
_symmetry.space_group_name_H-M   'P 1'
#
loop_
_entity.id
_entity.type
_entity.pdbx_description
1 polymer ?
#
loop_
_entity_poly.entity_id
_entity_poly.type
_entity_poly.pdbx_seq_one_letter_code
_entity_poly.pdbx_strand_id
1 'polypeptide(L)'
;MDEYGARQNQTWSFFTEYIACIRNLVKAAFYTKHILDRYPAYRLRDSDEIKKTFFKDGHEALSFLNRSILNLYDECIRASGKNNLVVSPDAIDPNEFTEVEVNKQLPKSAEDDIVKEDEDRIIDLFEKMSGLSTMMESLQLPVIMDPEELKKIVPGKLDEKKVRNMMSLIHSVQSEFDTYVKNTHIEQKHKYLKDFRGYISMPLHLLEIMIWLCHFYERHEDEIRHGECKKTIATLVNKSELLSQIVNFCYKNCLYYIREGDLLSKEILKSFIKTVQYELPIPQPLGFHARPSTYISLIVRKYDLETFLLVDGEKFNCKSVMSLLQAGGAIADKGYQSVLFEGDKRVLNDIKILSEHNYCEDEDIPEGLSYLRTMREPS
;
A
#
# COMPACT_ATOMS: atom_id res chain seq x y z
N MET A 1 -9.85 7.90 34.38
CA MET A 1 -9.25 9.25 34.46
C MET A 1 -10.06 10.27 33.65
N ASP A 2 -10.37 10.00 32.38
CA ASP A 2 -11.18 10.93 31.56
C ASP A 2 -12.59 11.14 32.16
N GLU A 3 -13.25 10.09 32.64
CA GLU A 3 -14.54 10.16 33.35
C GLU A 3 -14.51 10.99 34.64
N TYR A 4 -13.33 11.13 35.25
CA TYR A 4 -13.12 11.92 36.47
C TYR A 4 -12.62 13.35 36.17
N GLY A 5 -12.61 13.77 34.90
CA GLY A 5 -12.18 15.12 34.50
C GLY A 5 -10.68 15.37 34.69
N ALA A 6 -9.84 14.33 34.80
CA ALA A 6 -8.42 14.46 35.15
C ALA A 6 -7.63 15.36 34.18
N ARG A 7 -8.00 15.41 32.90
CA ARG A 7 -7.38 16.31 31.90
C ARG A 7 -7.67 17.80 32.13
N GLN A 8 -8.75 18.12 32.84
CA GLN A 8 -9.14 19.49 33.19
C GLN A 8 -8.65 19.88 34.60
N ASN A 9 -8.01 18.94 35.30
CA ASN A 9 -7.49 19.14 36.65
C ASN A 9 -5.98 19.40 36.59
N GLN A 10 -5.53 20.56 37.06
CA GLN A 10 -4.11 20.95 37.00
C GLN A 10 -3.16 19.98 37.73
N THR A 11 -3.66 19.28 38.75
CA THR A 11 -2.90 18.29 39.51
C THR A 11 -2.69 17.00 38.70
N TRP A 12 -3.68 16.56 37.93
CA TRP A 12 -3.66 15.27 37.23
C TRP A 12 -3.41 15.35 35.72
N SER A 13 -3.50 16.55 35.13
CA SER A 13 -3.37 16.75 33.69
C SER A 13 -2.04 16.22 33.16
N PHE A 14 -0.92 16.51 33.83
CA PHE A 14 0.41 16.07 33.38
C PHE A 14 0.55 14.55 33.46
N PHE A 15 0.07 13.96 34.56
CA PHE A 15 0.05 12.49 34.72
C PHE A 15 -0.75 11.83 33.59
N THR A 16 -1.93 12.36 33.24
CA THR A 16 -2.73 11.81 32.13
C THR A 16 -2.03 11.93 30.77
N GLU A 17 -1.28 13.00 30.54
CA GLU A 17 -0.53 13.21 29.31
C GLU A 17 0.65 12.23 29.20
N TYR A 18 1.40 12.00 30.28
CA TYR A 18 2.48 11.00 30.28
C TYR A 18 1.97 9.58 30.01
N ILE A 19 0.85 9.19 30.64
CA ILE A 19 0.23 7.88 30.37
C ILE A 19 -0.22 7.76 28.90
N ALA A 20 -0.78 8.82 28.33
CA ALA A 20 -1.17 8.83 26.92
C ALA A 20 0.04 8.68 26.00
N CYS A 21 1.13 9.39 26.30
CA CYS A 21 2.41 9.32 25.58
C CYS A 21 3.01 7.90 25.63
N ILE A 22 3.14 7.33 26.83
CA ILE A 22 3.64 5.96 27.06
C ILE A 22 2.83 4.97 26.23
N ARG A 23 1.49 5.03 26.32
CA ARG A 23 0.61 4.13 25.57
C ARG A 23 0.85 4.20 24.06
N ASN A 24 1.03 5.41 23.49
CA ASN A 24 1.25 5.58 22.06
C ASN A 24 2.61 5.00 21.63
N LEU A 25 3.67 5.30 22.38
CA LEU A 25 5.02 4.78 22.08
C LEU A 25 5.12 3.27 22.28
N VAL A 26 4.44 2.71 23.29
CA VAL A 26 4.37 1.26 23.51
C VAL A 26 3.71 0.56 22.32
N LYS A 27 2.64 1.14 21.75
CA LYS A 27 2.04 0.58 20.52
C LYS A 27 3.01 0.60 19.35
N ALA A 28 3.72 1.71 19.14
CA ALA A 28 4.78 1.76 18.13
C ALA A 28 5.84 0.68 18.37
N ALA A 29 6.32 0.53 19.62
CA ALA A 29 7.34 -0.46 19.98
C ALA A 29 6.84 -1.90 19.76
N PHE A 30 5.59 -2.18 20.11
CA PHE A 30 4.95 -3.48 19.87
C PHE A 30 4.96 -3.82 18.38
N TYR A 31 4.53 -2.91 17.52
CA TYR A 31 4.52 -3.16 16.08
C TYR A 31 5.95 -3.26 15.51
N THR A 32 6.92 -2.48 16.00
CA THR A 32 8.33 -2.61 15.58
C THR A 32 8.89 -3.98 15.97
N LYS A 33 8.63 -4.45 17.19
CA LYS A 33 9.03 -5.81 17.62
C LYS A 33 8.33 -6.88 16.78
N HIS A 34 7.03 -6.70 16.53
CA HIS A 34 6.23 -7.60 15.70
C HIS A 34 6.80 -7.79 14.30
N ILE A 35 7.16 -6.71 13.60
CA ILE A 35 7.73 -6.81 12.24
C ILE A 35 9.10 -7.46 12.23
N LEU A 36 9.93 -7.25 13.27
CA LEU A 36 11.25 -7.88 13.38
C LEU A 36 11.11 -9.39 13.61
N ASP A 37 10.20 -9.80 14.50
CA ASP A 37 10.00 -11.22 14.84
C ASP A 37 9.32 -11.98 13.70
N ARG A 38 8.36 -11.36 13.02
CA ARG A 38 7.63 -11.96 11.90
C ARG A 38 8.31 -11.80 10.55
N TYR A 39 9.43 -11.08 10.47
CA TYR A 39 10.15 -10.85 9.22
C TYR A 39 10.36 -12.15 8.39
N PRO A 40 10.79 -13.29 8.97
CA PRO A 40 10.97 -14.52 8.19
C PRO A 40 9.65 -15.09 7.64
N ALA A 41 8.53 -14.86 8.32
CA ALA A 41 7.22 -15.35 7.92
C ALA A 41 6.61 -14.57 6.74
N TYR A 42 7.07 -13.34 6.48
CA TYR A 42 6.61 -12.53 5.36
C TYR A 42 7.16 -13.00 4.01
N ARG A 43 8.19 -13.87 3.97
CA ARG A 43 8.76 -14.42 2.72
C ARG A 43 9.17 -13.33 1.71
N LEU A 44 9.70 -12.22 2.22
CA LEU A 44 10.23 -11.12 1.42
C LEU A 44 11.45 -11.59 0.62
N ARG A 45 11.63 -11.09 -0.60
CA ARG A 45 12.75 -11.43 -1.50
C ARG A 45 13.97 -10.54 -1.29
N ASP A 46 14.13 -10.02 -0.08
CA ASP A 46 15.19 -9.09 0.28
C ASP A 46 16.56 -9.77 0.19
N SER A 47 17.57 -9.01 -0.25
CA SER A 47 18.96 -9.45 -0.13
C SER A 47 19.40 -9.44 1.34
N ASP A 48 20.47 -10.17 1.65
CA ASP A 48 21.05 -10.18 3.00
C ASP A 48 21.45 -8.78 3.48
N GLU A 49 21.84 -7.88 2.57
CA GLU A 49 22.20 -6.50 2.88
C GLU A 49 20.97 -5.66 3.27
N ILE A 50 19.87 -5.79 2.53
CA ILE A 50 18.61 -5.10 2.82
C ILE A 50 18.06 -5.59 4.15
N LYS A 51 18.04 -6.91 4.36
CA LYS A 51 17.66 -7.53 5.62
C LYS A 51 18.51 -6.99 6.79
N LYS A 52 19.84 -7.02 6.66
CA LYS A 52 20.74 -6.53 7.71
C LYS A 52 20.47 -5.06 8.05
N THR A 53 20.24 -4.23 7.03
CA THR A 53 19.92 -2.81 7.20
C THR A 53 18.58 -2.63 7.92
N PHE A 54 17.53 -3.34 7.47
CA PHE A 54 16.21 -3.28 8.10
C PHE A 54 16.24 -3.68 9.58
N PHE A 55 16.92 -4.78 9.93
CA PHE A 55 17.05 -5.22 11.32
C PHE A 55 17.85 -4.23 12.16
N LYS A 56 18.93 -3.66 11.62
CA LYS A 56 19.70 -2.62 12.29
C LYS A 56 18.81 -1.41 12.59
N ASP A 57 18.17 -0.85 11.56
CA ASP A 57 17.32 0.34 11.69
C ASP A 57 16.15 0.06 12.65
N GLY A 58 15.55 -1.13 12.60
CA GLY A 58 14.46 -1.54 13.49
C GLY A 58 14.88 -1.72 14.95
N HIS A 59 16.09 -2.23 15.22
CA HIS A 59 16.63 -2.30 16.58
C HIS A 59 17.00 -0.91 17.11
N GLU A 60 17.49 -0.02 16.26
CA GLU A 60 17.72 1.39 16.62
C GLU A 60 16.38 2.09 16.95
N ALA A 61 15.34 1.86 16.16
CA ALA A 61 13.99 2.34 16.43
C ALA A 61 13.44 1.83 17.78
N LEU A 62 13.60 0.53 18.07
CA LEU A 62 13.21 -0.05 19.36
C LEU A 62 13.99 0.54 20.53
N SER A 63 15.30 0.74 20.37
CA SER A 63 16.14 1.37 21.40
C SER A 63 15.66 2.78 21.72
N PHE A 64 15.38 3.58 20.69
CA PHE A 64 14.78 4.91 20.83
C PHE A 64 13.43 4.87 21.56
N LEU A 65 12.53 3.99 21.13
CA LEU A 65 11.19 3.85 21.69
C LEU A 65 11.25 3.45 23.17
N ASN A 66 12.02 2.40 23.50
CA ASN A 66 12.15 1.91 24.87
C ASN A 66 12.76 2.96 25.80
N ARG A 67 13.82 3.65 25.36
CA ARG A 67 14.40 4.75 26.12
C ARG A 67 13.39 5.88 26.38
N SER A 68 12.63 6.26 25.36
CA SER A 68 11.60 7.31 25.46
C SER A 68 10.47 6.91 26.40
N ILE A 69 10.03 5.64 26.35
CA ILE A 69 9.02 5.07 27.25
C ILE A 69 9.51 5.11 28.70
N LEU A 70 10.75 4.69 28.97
CA LEU A 70 11.34 4.71 30.31
C LEU A 70 11.47 6.14 30.86
N ASN A 71 11.94 7.09 30.05
CA ASN A 71 12.01 8.50 30.45
C ASN A 71 10.63 9.06 30.85
N LEU A 72 9.59 8.75 30.06
CA LEU A 72 8.22 9.17 30.36
C LEU A 72 7.65 8.44 31.58
N TYR A 73 8.00 7.17 31.76
CA TYR A 73 7.58 6.38 32.91
C TYR A 73 8.15 6.97 34.20
N ASP A 74 9.45 7.27 34.25
CA ASP A 74 10.08 7.90 35.41
C ASP A 74 9.42 9.24 35.77
N GLU A 75 9.10 10.07 34.77
CA GLU A 75 8.40 11.32 35.02
C GLU A 75 6.94 11.11 35.45
N CYS A 76 6.28 10.07 34.92
CA CYS A 76 4.95 9.66 35.35
C CYS A 76 4.94 9.25 36.83
N ILE A 77 5.95 8.50 37.30
CA ILE A 77 6.12 8.14 38.71
C ILE A 77 6.31 9.39 39.57
N ARG A 78 7.19 10.33 39.16
CA ARG A 78 7.37 11.61 39.87
C ARG A 78 6.09 12.43 39.95
N ALA A 79 5.34 12.53 38.86
CA ALA A 79 4.05 13.22 38.83
C ALA A 79 3.02 12.55 39.75
N SER A 80 3.00 11.22 39.80
CA SER A 80 2.12 10.47 40.69
C SER A 80 2.46 10.69 42.17
N GLY A 81 3.74 10.73 42.52
CA GLY A 81 4.22 10.99 43.89
C GLY A 81 3.86 12.39 44.38
N LYS A 82 3.94 13.41 43.50
CA LYS A 82 3.45 14.77 43.81
C LYS A 82 1.96 14.81 44.17
N ASN A 83 1.20 13.84 43.66
CA ASN A 83 -0.23 13.70 43.90
C ASN A 83 -0.56 12.73 45.05
N ASN A 84 0.46 12.33 45.83
CA ASN A 84 0.36 11.36 46.93
C ASN A 84 -0.13 9.97 46.50
N LEU A 85 0.07 9.60 45.23
CA LEU A 85 -0.20 8.25 44.76
C LEU A 85 0.94 7.33 45.20
N VAL A 86 0.61 6.28 45.95
CA VAL A 86 1.58 5.28 46.41
C VAL A 86 1.77 4.27 45.29
N VAL A 87 2.96 4.27 44.70
CA VAL A 87 3.36 3.27 43.69
C VAL A 87 3.97 2.09 44.43
N SER A 88 3.48 0.88 44.16
CA SER A 88 4.07 -0.33 44.74
C SER A 88 5.53 -0.48 44.30
N PRO A 89 6.47 -0.79 45.20
CA PRO A 89 7.84 -1.12 44.84
C PRO A 89 7.96 -2.52 44.21
N ASP A 90 6.91 -3.35 44.30
CA ASP A 90 6.90 -4.70 43.77
C ASP A 90 6.88 -4.65 42.25
N ALA A 91 7.96 -5.11 41.62
CA ALA A 91 7.98 -5.36 40.19
C ALA A 91 7.05 -6.54 39.89
N ILE A 92 6.23 -6.39 38.84
CA ILE A 92 5.51 -7.55 38.28
C ILE A 92 6.57 -8.51 37.73
N ASP A 93 6.46 -9.80 38.04
CA ASP A 93 7.43 -10.80 37.56
C ASP A 93 7.43 -10.79 36.02
N PRO A 94 8.57 -10.50 35.36
CA PRO A 94 8.65 -10.55 33.90
C PRO A 94 8.23 -11.91 33.33
N ASN A 95 8.36 -12.99 34.10
CA ASN A 95 7.92 -14.33 33.69
C ASN A 95 6.39 -14.49 33.66
N GLU A 96 5.62 -13.60 34.31
CA GLU A 96 4.17 -13.51 34.13
C GLU A 96 3.79 -13.03 32.72
N PHE A 97 4.73 -12.38 32.02
CA PHE A 97 4.60 -11.96 30.62
C PHE A 97 5.44 -12.87 29.73
N THR A 98 5.09 -14.15 29.62
CA THR A 98 5.74 -15.07 28.68
C THR A 98 5.67 -14.53 27.25
N GLU A 99 6.82 -14.26 26.65
CA GLU A 99 6.95 -14.13 25.19
C GLU A 99 6.62 -15.49 24.57
N VAL A 100 5.41 -15.65 24.04
CA VAL A 100 5.02 -16.89 23.37
C VAL A 100 5.68 -16.90 21.99
N GLU A 101 6.89 -17.46 21.90
CA GLU A 101 7.45 -17.84 20.62
C GLU A 101 6.59 -18.96 20.00
N VAL A 102 5.87 -18.63 18.93
CA VAL A 102 5.05 -19.59 18.19
C VAL A 102 5.97 -20.46 17.31
N ASN A 103 6.61 -21.46 17.94
CA ASN A 103 7.56 -22.35 17.27
C ASN A 103 6.92 -23.67 16.75
N LYS A 104 5.60 -23.82 16.87
CA LYS A 104 4.85 -24.99 16.39
C LYS A 104 3.68 -24.55 15.51
N GLN A 105 3.67 -25.03 14.27
CA GLN A 105 2.52 -24.93 13.38
C GLN A 105 1.68 -26.20 13.51
N LEU A 106 0.35 -26.02 13.56
CA LEU A 106 -0.57 -27.16 13.50
C LEU A 106 -0.56 -27.77 12.08
N PRO A 107 -0.75 -29.09 11.95
CA PRO A 107 -0.97 -29.72 10.65
C PRO A 107 -2.15 -29.08 9.92
N LYS A 108 -2.03 -28.92 8.60
CA LYS A 108 -3.15 -28.47 7.77
C LYS A 108 -4.16 -29.61 7.62
N SER A 109 -5.30 -29.50 8.30
CA SER A 109 -6.40 -30.47 8.22
C SER A 109 -7.75 -29.83 7.85
N ALA A 110 -7.78 -28.52 7.58
CA ALA A 110 -8.96 -27.85 7.05
C ALA A 110 -9.01 -28.02 5.53
N GLU A 111 -10.22 -28.22 5.00
CA GLU A 111 -10.47 -28.20 3.55
C GLU A 111 -10.26 -26.77 3.02
N ASP A 112 -9.75 -26.66 1.78
CA ASP A 112 -9.59 -25.37 1.13
C ASP A 112 -10.94 -24.80 0.70
N ASP A 113 -11.13 -23.48 0.83
CA ASP A 113 -12.37 -22.84 0.43
C ASP A 113 -12.47 -22.78 -1.10
N ILE A 114 -13.60 -23.29 -1.64
CA ILE A 114 -13.94 -23.15 -3.07
C ILE A 114 -14.57 -21.76 -3.27
N VAL A 115 -13.72 -20.74 -3.30
CA VAL A 115 -14.13 -19.41 -3.76
C VAL A 115 -14.20 -19.44 -5.28
N LYS A 116 -15.27 -18.87 -5.87
CA LYS A 116 -15.39 -18.73 -7.32
C LYS A 116 -14.17 -17.94 -7.82
N GLU A 117 -13.29 -18.61 -8.57
CA GLU A 117 -12.05 -18.02 -9.06
C GLU A 117 -12.36 -16.76 -9.86
N ASP A 118 -11.84 -15.63 -9.40
CA ASP A 118 -12.06 -14.33 -10.00
C ASP A 118 -10.69 -13.68 -10.21
N GLU A 119 -10.05 -14.02 -11.34
CA GLU A 119 -8.78 -13.42 -11.76
C GLU A 119 -8.88 -11.89 -11.79
N ASP A 120 -10.07 -11.33 -12.07
CA ASP A 120 -10.32 -9.88 -12.07
C ASP A 120 -10.14 -9.25 -10.68
N ARG A 121 -10.42 -9.99 -9.60
CA ARG A 121 -10.15 -9.50 -8.22
C ARG A 121 -8.66 -9.45 -7.91
N ILE A 122 -7.88 -10.40 -8.42
CA ILE A 122 -6.43 -10.36 -8.25
C ILE A 122 -5.84 -9.16 -9.00
N ILE A 123 -6.39 -8.85 -10.16
CA ILE A 123 -6.00 -7.68 -10.94
C ILE A 123 -6.33 -6.40 -10.18
N ASP A 124 -7.54 -6.28 -9.63
CA ASP A 124 -7.94 -5.14 -8.79
C ASP A 124 -7.02 -4.97 -7.56
N LEU A 125 -6.62 -6.07 -6.91
CA LEU A 125 -5.61 -6.03 -5.83
C LEU A 125 -4.27 -5.45 -6.30
N PHE A 126 -3.81 -5.84 -7.50
CA PHE A 126 -2.56 -5.36 -8.07
C PHE A 126 -2.65 -3.88 -8.48
N GLU A 127 -3.77 -3.46 -9.05
CA GLU A 127 -4.04 -2.06 -9.40
C GLU A 127 -4.05 -1.18 -8.14
N LYS A 128 -4.69 -1.63 -7.05
CA LYS A 128 -4.68 -0.93 -5.75
C LYS A 128 -3.28 -0.80 -5.17
N MET A 129 -2.46 -1.85 -5.23
CA MET A 129 -1.05 -1.80 -4.82
C MET A 129 -0.26 -0.78 -5.67
N SER A 130 -0.47 -0.80 -6.99
CA SER A 130 0.19 0.12 -7.90
C SER A 130 -0.19 1.59 -7.64
N GLY A 131 -1.49 1.85 -7.44
CA GLY A 131 -1.99 3.17 -7.08
C GLY A 131 -1.41 3.69 -5.77
N LEU A 132 -1.29 2.84 -4.75
CA LEU A 132 -0.63 3.19 -3.50
C LEU A 132 0.86 3.48 -3.69
N SER A 133 1.55 2.68 -4.51
CA SER A 133 2.95 2.91 -4.87
C SER A 133 3.14 4.29 -5.49
N THR A 134 2.40 4.61 -6.55
CA THR A 134 2.45 5.92 -7.22
C THR A 134 2.13 7.07 -6.25
N MET A 135 1.11 6.91 -5.40
CA MET A 135 0.75 7.90 -4.39
C MET A 135 1.93 8.19 -3.44
N MET A 136 2.58 7.15 -2.91
CA MET A 136 3.72 7.35 -2.01
C MET A 136 4.93 7.93 -2.73
N GLU A 137 5.25 7.47 -3.94
CA GLU A 137 6.34 8.02 -4.74
C GLU A 137 6.20 9.52 -5.01
N SER A 138 4.97 9.99 -5.20
CA SER A 138 4.68 11.42 -5.45
C SER A 138 5.12 12.35 -4.32
N LEU A 139 5.30 11.85 -3.10
CA LEU A 139 5.76 12.66 -1.96
C LEU A 139 7.24 13.02 -2.05
N GLN A 140 8.03 12.25 -2.83
CA GLN A 140 9.44 12.50 -3.11
C GLN A 140 10.26 12.78 -1.84
N LEU A 141 10.17 11.87 -0.86
CA LEU A 141 10.89 11.97 0.41
C LEU A 141 12.13 11.06 0.39
N PRO A 142 13.35 11.61 0.21
CA PRO A 142 14.58 10.85 0.38
C PRO A 142 14.89 10.61 1.87
N VAL A 143 16.00 9.92 2.14
CA VAL A 143 16.59 9.87 3.49
C VAL A 143 17.10 11.26 3.86
N ILE A 144 16.71 11.75 5.04
CA ILE A 144 16.97 13.13 5.47
C ILE A 144 17.64 13.13 6.82
N MET A 145 18.84 13.69 6.85
CA MET A 145 19.69 13.74 8.04
C MET A 145 19.55 15.05 8.80
N ASP A 146 19.14 16.14 8.13
CA ASP A 146 18.96 17.45 8.75
C ASP A 146 17.68 17.48 9.60
N PRO A 147 17.77 17.69 10.93
CA PRO A 147 16.60 17.80 11.80
C PRO A 147 15.64 18.94 11.42
N GLU A 148 16.14 20.05 10.86
CA GLU A 148 15.27 21.16 10.47
C GLU A 148 14.45 20.85 9.21
N GLU A 149 15.01 20.06 8.29
CA GLU A 149 14.27 19.54 7.14
C GLU A 149 13.21 18.51 7.57
N LEU A 150 13.54 17.62 8.50
CA LEU A 150 12.58 16.67 9.08
C LEU A 150 11.36 17.36 9.69
N LYS A 151 11.55 18.49 10.40
CA LYS A 151 10.46 19.30 10.97
C LYS A 151 9.56 19.95 9.91
N LYS A 152 10.08 20.24 8.71
CA LYS A 152 9.28 20.77 7.59
C LYS A 152 8.44 19.66 6.94
N ILE A 153 8.95 18.44 6.95
CA ILE A 153 8.29 17.28 6.35
C ILE A 153 7.16 16.76 7.23
N VAL A 154 7.35 16.72 8.54
CA VAL A 154 6.33 16.30 9.50
C VAL A 154 5.89 17.52 10.33
N PRO A 155 4.64 18.02 10.19
CA PRO A 155 3.51 17.39 9.48
C PRO A 155 3.33 17.82 8.01
N GLY A 156 4.16 18.73 7.47
CA GLY A 156 3.88 19.40 6.18
C GLY A 156 3.63 18.46 4.99
N LYS A 157 4.58 17.58 4.67
CA LYS A 157 4.44 16.58 3.61
C LYS A 157 3.82 15.27 4.11
N LEU A 158 4.10 14.88 5.35
CA LEU A 158 3.66 13.64 5.97
C LEU A 158 3.02 13.95 7.33
N ASP A 159 1.71 13.76 7.43
CA ASP A 159 0.92 13.93 8.65
C ASP A 159 0.14 12.64 9.00
N GLU A 160 -0.42 12.58 10.19
CA GLU A 160 -1.22 11.47 10.69
C GLU A 160 -2.37 11.13 9.71
N LYS A 161 -3.01 12.15 9.14
CA LYS A 161 -4.15 11.98 8.23
C LYS A 161 -3.74 11.26 6.94
N LYS A 162 -2.63 11.65 6.32
CA LYS A 162 -2.06 11.02 5.12
C LYS A 162 -1.63 9.60 5.42
N VAL A 163 -0.97 9.37 6.56
CA VAL A 163 -0.56 8.02 6.95
C VAL A 163 -1.78 7.11 7.15
N ARG A 164 -2.85 7.60 7.79
CA ARG A 164 -4.11 6.86 7.93
C ARG A 164 -4.78 6.55 6.60
N ASN A 165 -4.70 7.46 5.62
CA ASN A 165 -5.20 7.21 4.28
C ASN A 165 -4.43 6.06 3.61
N MET A 166 -3.09 6.10 3.62
CA MET A 166 -2.25 5.01 3.09
C MET A 166 -2.53 3.68 3.79
N MET A 167 -2.68 3.71 5.12
CA MET A 167 -3.02 2.54 5.94
C MET A 167 -4.36 1.93 5.51
N SER A 168 -5.36 2.76 5.24
CA SER A 168 -6.69 2.30 4.82
C SER A 168 -6.62 1.64 3.44
N LEU A 169 -5.82 2.18 2.52
CA LEU A 169 -5.62 1.61 1.18
C LEU A 169 -4.96 0.23 1.26
N ILE A 170 -3.82 0.11 1.96
CA ILE A 170 -3.13 -1.19 2.07
C ILE A 170 -3.95 -2.21 2.88
N HIS A 171 -4.71 -1.77 3.87
CA HIS A 171 -5.61 -2.65 4.63
C HIS A 171 -6.75 -3.19 3.75
N SER A 172 -7.27 -2.41 2.79
CA SER A 172 -8.23 -2.89 1.79
C SER A 172 -7.63 -4.01 0.96
N VAL A 173 -6.40 -3.81 0.46
CA VAL A 173 -5.65 -4.84 -0.29
C VAL A 173 -5.47 -6.10 0.55
N GLN A 174 -5.09 -5.98 1.83
CA GLN A 174 -4.93 -7.13 2.71
C GLN A 174 -6.26 -7.86 2.96
N SER A 175 -7.33 -7.11 3.22
CA SER A 175 -8.64 -7.69 3.55
C SER A 175 -9.20 -8.49 2.37
N GLU A 176 -9.09 -7.93 1.16
CA GLU A 176 -9.52 -8.59 -0.07
C GLU A 176 -8.64 -9.80 -0.41
N PHE A 177 -7.31 -9.69 -0.23
CA PHE A 177 -6.41 -10.83 -0.40
C PHE A 177 -6.78 -11.97 0.57
N ASP A 178 -7.02 -11.65 1.83
CA ASP A 178 -7.36 -12.63 2.88
C ASP A 178 -8.71 -13.31 2.62
N THR A 179 -9.63 -12.60 1.98
CA THR A 179 -10.99 -13.10 1.72
C THR A 179 -11.04 -13.94 0.43
N TYR A 180 -10.31 -13.55 -0.61
CA TYR A 180 -10.51 -14.11 -1.96
C TYR A 180 -9.31 -14.87 -2.52
N VAL A 181 -8.13 -14.73 -1.92
CA VAL A 181 -6.90 -15.35 -2.42
C VAL A 181 -6.34 -16.36 -1.42
N LYS A 182 -6.21 -15.99 -0.16
CA LYS A 182 -5.60 -16.84 0.88
C LYS A 182 -6.32 -18.19 0.99
N ASN A 183 -5.56 -19.29 1.03
CA ASN A 183 -6.08 -20.65 1.16
C ASN A 183 -7.03 -21.10 0.04
N THR A 184 -6.92 -20.51 -1.15
CA THR A 184 -7.70 -20.93 -2.33
C THR A 184 -6.82 -21.62 -3.36
N HIS A 185 -7.43 -22.29 -4.35
CA HIS A 185 -6.70 -22.97 -5.44
C HIS A 185 -5.78 -22.03 -6.24
N ILE A 186 -6.15 -20.76 -6.42
CA ILE A 186 -5.33 -19.80 -7.18
C ILE A 186 -4.01 -19.48 -6.46
N GLU A 187 -4.02 -19.37 -5.12
CA GLU A 187 -2.81 -19.19 -4.31
C GLU A 187 -1.91 -20.43 -4.36
N GLN A 188 -2.49 -21.62 -4.48
CA GLN A 188 -1.72 -22.87 -4.64
C GLN A 188 -1.08 -22.96 -6.03
N LYS A 189 -1.83 -22.60 -7.07
CA LYS A 189 -1.37 -22.57 -8.46
C LYS A 189 -0.27 -21.52 -8.69
N HIS A 190 -0.41 -20.34 -8.10
CA HIS A 190 0.52 -19.22 -8.24
C HIS A 190 1.30 -19.01 -6.93
N LYS A 191 2.41 -19.74 -6.76
CA LYS A 191 3.23 -19.74 -5.52
C LYS A 191 3.68 -18.36 -5.03
N TYR A 192 3.82 -17.40 -5.96
CA TYR A 192 4.25 -16.04 -5.66
C TYR A 192 3.15 -15.17 -5.02
N LEU A 193 1.88 -15.56 -5.07
CA LEU A 193 0.81 -14.87 -4.33
C LEU A 193 1.06 -14.92 -2.81
N LYS A 194 1.67 -16.00 -2.32
CA LYS A 194 2.08 -16.11 -0.90
C LYS A 194 3.18 -15.12 -0.53
N ASP A 195 4.11 -14.86 -1.44
CA ASP A 195 5.16 -13.85 -1.25
C ASP A 195 4.55 -12.45 -1.30
N PHE A 196 3.62 -12.20 -2.24
CA PHE A 196 2.90 -10.93 -2.39
C PHE A 196 2.18 -10.52 -1.11
N ARG A 197 1.58 -11.47 -0.39
CA ARG A 197 0.98 -11.22 0.93
C ARG A 197 1.97 -10.57 1.91
N GLY A 198 3.24 -10.97 1.92
CA GLY A 198 4.28 -10.37 2.74
C GLY A 198 4.50 -8.88 2.42
N TYR A 199 4.49 -8.55 1.13
CA TYR A 199 4.57 -7.17 0.64
C TYR A 199 3.30 -6.35 0.90
N ILE A 200 2.20 -6.97 1.33
CA ILE A 200 1.04 -6.25 1.87
C ILE A 200 1.20 -6.01 3.38
N SER A 201 1.52 -7.06 4.13
CA SER A 201 1.57 -7.01 5.60
C SER A 201 2.74 -6.19 6.15
N MET A 202 3.90 -6.22 5.50
CA MET A 202 5.05 -5.44 5.97
C MET A 202 4.79 -3.91 5.93
N PRO A 203 4.33 -3.32 4.81
CA PRO A 203 3.90 -1.93 4.78
C PRO A 203 2.77 -1.61 5.77
N LEU A 204 1.76 -2.50 5.89
CA LEU A 204 0.66 -2.31 6.84
C LEU A 204 1.20 -2.02 8.26
N HIS A 205 2.09 -2.86 8.76
CA HIS A 205 2.65 -2.70 10.10
C HIS A 205 3.61 -1.52 10.23
N LEU A 206 4.37 -1.18 9.18
CA LEU A 206 5.19 0.04 9.16
C LEU A 206 4.33 1.31 9.23
N LEU A 207 3.18 1.33 8.55
CA LEU A 207 2.21 2.42 8.63
C LEU A 207 1.57 2.48 10.02
N GLU A 208 1.29 1.34 10.68
CA GLU A 208 0.79 1.34 12.06
C GLU A 208 1.78 2.02 13.02
N ILE A 209 3.08 1.70 12.92
CA ILE A 209 4.13 2.38 13.71
C ILE A 209 4.09 3.88 13.41
N MET A 210 4.10 4.24 12.13
CA MET A 210 4.15 5.63 11.68
C MET A 210 2.94 6.45 12.15
N ILE A 211 1.73 5.88 12.17
CA ILE A 211 0.53 6.53 12.72
C ILE A 211 0.75 6.91 14.19
N TRP A 212 1.26 5.99 15.01
CA TRP A 212 1.47 6.27 16.43
C TRP A 212 2.55 7.33 16.67
N LEU A 213 3.60 7.33 15.85
CA LEU A 213 4.66 8.34 15.92
C LEU A 213 4.20 9.73 15.44
N CYS A 214 3.50 9.81 14.31
CA CYS A 214 2.91 11.07 13.82
C CYS A 214 1.88 11.62 14.82
N HIS A 215 1.01 10.75 15.35
CA HIS A 215 0.03 11.14 16.36
C HIS A 215 0.71 11.68 17.62
N PHE A 216 1.78 11.03 18.08
CA PHE A 216 2.56 11.52 19.21
C PHE A 216 3.14 12.90 18.92
N TYR A 217 3.76 13.07 17.75
CA TYR A 217 4.37 14.34 17.33
C TYR A 217 3.34 15.48 17.27
N GLU A 218 2.24 15.30 16.53
CA GLU A 218 1.22 16.33 16.33
C GLU A 218 0.49 16.69 17.61
N ARG A 219 0.18 15.70 18.45
CA ARG A 219 -0.65 15.91 19.65
C ARG A 219 0.15 16.40 20.85
N HIS A 220 1.34 15.84 21.08
CA HIS A 220 2.09 16.03 22.32
C HIS A 220 3.37 16.87 22.15
N GLU A 221 3.80 17.12 20.91
CA GLU A 221 5.05 17.84 20.59
C GLU A 221 4.82 19.13 19.78
N ASP A 222 3.78 19.20 18.92
CA ASP A 222 3.59 20.35 18.02
C ASP A 222 3.26 21.67 18.76
N GLU A 223 3.80 22.77 18.24
CA GLU A 223 3.81 24.12 18.83
C GLU A 223 2.42 24.77 18.90
N ILE A 224 1.41 24.17 18.26
CA ILE A 224 0.03 24.67 18.16
C ILE A 224 -0.66 24.79 19.54
N ARG A 225 -0.22 24.04 20.56
CA ARG A 225 -0.77 24.13 21.92
C ARG A 225 0.33 24.42 22.94
N HIS A 226 0.35 25.64 23.46
CA HIS A 226 1.31 26.07 24.49
C HIS A 226 0.98 25.49 25.87
N GLY A 227 1.96 24.84 26.53
CA GLY A 227 1.85 24.37 27.91
C GLY A 227 3.19 23.85 28.47
N GLU A 228 3.41 23.98 29.78
CA GLU A 228 4.64 23.49 30.45
C GLU A 228 4.85 21.99 30.29
N CYS A 229 3.77 21.19 30.28
CA CYS A 229 3.85 19.74 30.11
C CYS A 229 4.53 19.32 28.80
N LYS A 230 4.24 20.01 27.68
CA LYS A 230 4.87 19.72 26.38
C LYS A 230 6.36 20.02 26.39
N LYS A 231 6.80 21.09 27.06
CA LYS A 231 8.23 21.39 27.21
C LYS A 231 8.95 20.27 27.95
N THR A 232 8.33 19.71 28.99
CA THR A 232 8.87 18.55 29.70
C THR A 232 8.91 17.32 28.79
N ILE A 233 7.83 17.01 28.07
CA ILE A 233 7.80 15.87 27.13
C ILE A 233 8.92 15.98 26.07
N ALA A 234 9.16 17.18 25.54
CA ALA A 234 10.23 17.46 24.57
C ALA A 234 11.63 17.19 25.10
N THR A 235 11.84 17.30 26.42
CA THR A 235 13.12 16.93 27.04
C THR A 235 13.25 15.43 27.29
N LEU A 236 12.12 14.70 27.36
CA LEU A 236 12.09 13.27 27.64
C LEU A 236 12.16 12.42 26.37
N VAL A 237 11.64 12.94 25.25
CA VAL A 237 11.60 12.28 23.95
C VAL A 237 12.32 13.14 22.93
N ASN A 238 13.43 12.63 22.37
CA ASN A 238 14.22 13.38 21.40
C ASN A 238 13.43 13.59 20.09
N LYS A 239 13.03 14.85 19.84
CA LYS A 239 12.26 15.26 18.66
C LYS A 239 12.94 14.90 17.33
N SER A 240 14.24 15.15 17.21
CA SER A 240 14.98 14.88 15.98
C SER A 240 15.05 13.39 15.69
N GLU A 241 15.25 12.57 16.73
CA GLU A 241 15.23 11.11 16.59
C GLU A 241 13.83 10.60 16.24
N LEU A 242 12.78 11.09 16.90
CA LEU A 242 11.38 10.74 16.59
C LEU A 242 11.05 10.98 15.11
N LEU A 243 11.36 12.17 14.61
CA LEU A 243 11.12 12.52 13.21
C LEU A 243 11.96 11.67 12.26
N SER A 244 13.20 11.36 12.64
CA SER A 244 14.05 10.43 11.89
C SER A 244 13.42 9.04 11.84
N GLN A 245 12.82 8.54 12.93
CA GLN A 245 12.11 7.25 12.91
C GLN A 245 10.88 7.25 11.99
N ILE A 246 10.15 8.37 11.93
CA ILE A 246 9.00 8.51 11.01
C ILE A 246 9.47 8.44 9.55
N VAL A 247 10.48 9.23 9.18
CA VAL A 247 10.88 9.39 7.78
C VAL A 247 11.88 8.31 7.34
N ASN A 248 12.98 8.17 8.07
CA ASN A 248 14.13 7.35 7.66
C ASN A 248 13.96 5.88 7.99
N PHE A 249 13.16 5.52 9.00
CA PHE A 249 12.81 4.14 9.28
C PHE A 249 11.45 3.76 8.68
N CYS A 250 10.34 4.34 9.16
CA CYS A 250 9.01 3.89 8.78
C CYS A 250 8.69 4.16 7.31
N TYR A 251 8.74 5.42 6.88
CA TYR A 251 8.35 5.81 5.53
C TYR A 251 9.27 5.20 4.45
N LYS A 252 10.59 5.31 4.64
CA LYS A 252 11.59 4.73 3.73
C LYS A 252 11.36 3.24 3.48
N ASN A 253 11.24 2.44 4.55
CA ASN A 253 11.03 1.00 4.42
C ASN A 253 9.62 0.69 3.87
N CYS A 254 8.60 1.46 4.25
CA CYS A 254 7.25 1.29 3.73
C CYS A 254 7.20 1.49 2.21
N LEU A 255 7.83 2.57 1.72
CA LEU A 255 7.93 2.85 0.28
C LEU A 255 8.70 1.74 -0.45
N TYR A 256 9.80 1.26 0.12
CA TYR A 256 10.55 0.14 -0.44
C TYR A 256 9.66 -1.10 -0.63
N TYR A 257 8.98 -1.55 0.43
CA TYR A 257 8.16 -2.75 0.36
C TYR A 257 6.92 -2.61 -0.53
N ILE A 258 6.32 -1.41 -0.62
CA ILE A 258 5.22 -1.16 -1.55
C ILE A 258 5.71 -1.22 -3.01
N ARG A 259 6.88 -0.67 -3.30
CA ARG A 259 7.49 -0.74 -4.64
C ARG A 259 7.81 -2.17 -5.05
N GLU A 260 8.47 -2.92 -4.18
CA GLU A 260 8.76 -4.33 -4.44
C GLU A 260 7.47 -5.16 -4.57
N GLY A 261 6.44 -4.84 -3.78
CA GLY A 261 5.10 -5.40 -3.93
C GLY A 261 4.47 -5.12 -5.29
N ASP A 262 4.57 -3.89 -5.79
CA ASP A 262 4.10 -3.49 -7.12
C ASP A 262 4.92 -4.15 -8.25
N LEU A 263 6.23 -4.29 -8.11
CA LEU A 263 7.05 -5.03 -9.07
C LEU A 263 6.65 -6.51 -9.11
N LEU A 264 6.44 -7.12 -7.94
CA LEU A 264 5.98 -8.49 -7.83
C LEU A 264 4.56 -8.66 -8.41
N SER A 265 3.67 -7.70 -8.19
CA SER A 265 2.31 -7.72 -8.77
C SER A 265 2.37 -7.79 -10.30
N LYS A 266 3.23 -6.98 -10.92
CA LYS A 266 3.49 -6.97 -12.37
C LYS A 266 4.12 -8.27 -12.86
N GLU A 267 5.02 -8.88 -12.10
CA GLU A 267 5.59 -10.20 -12.42
C GLU A 267 4.49 -11.28 -12.42
N ILE A 268 3.67 -11.31 -11.36
CA ILE A 268 2.58 -12.29 -11.21
C ILE A 268 1.54 -12.10 -12.31
N LEU A 269 1.19 -10.86 -12.66
CA LEU A 269 0.22 -10.54 -13.69
C LEU A 269 0.57 -11.15 -15.06
N LYS A 270 1.87 -11.27 -15.38
CA LYS A 270 2.33 -11.94 -16.61
C LYS A 270 1.92 -13.40 -16.68
N SER A 271 1.85 -14.09 -15.52
CA SER A 271 1.40 -15.49 -15.45
C SER A 271 -0.11 -15.67 -15.63
N PHE A 272 -0.88 -14.57 -15.56
CA PHE A 272 -2.32 -14.54 -15.81
C PHE A 272 -2.66 -14.19 -17.25
N ILE A 273 -1.67 -13.87 -18.10
CA ILE A 273 -1.93 -13.53 -19.50
C ILE A 273 -2.48 -14.75 -20.24
N LYS A 274 -3.68 -14.60 -20.81
CA LYS A 274 -4.32 -15.61 -21.66
C LYS A 274 -4.51 -15.05 -23.05
N THR A 275 -3.62 -15.40 -23.97
CA THR A 275 -3.76 -15.02 -25.38
C THR A 275 -4.94 -15.77 -25.99
N VAL A 276 -5.95 -15.02 -26.41
CA VAL A 276 -7.13 -15.52 -27.12
C VAL A 276 -7.31 -14.72 -28.41
N GLN A 277 -8.22 -15.19 -29.28
CA GLN A 277 -8.56 -14.51 -30.52
C GLN A 277 -10.06 -14.22 -30.56
N TYR A 278 -10.45 -12.97 -30.85
CA TYR A 278 -11.84 -12.56 -31.06
C TYR A 278 -12.02 -12.06 -32.48
N GLU A 279 -13.03 -12.59 -33.17
CA GLU A 279 -13.50 -12.02 -34.43
C GLU A 279 -14.55 -10.94 -34.11
N LEU A 280 -14.27 -9.70 -34.50
CA LEU A 280 -15.10 -8.53 -34.20
C LEU A 280 -15.43 -7.77 -35.49
N PRO A 281 -16.61 -7.11 -35.57
CA PRO A 281 -16.97 -6.31 -36.73
C PRO A 281 -16.05 -5.09 -36.87
N ILE A 282 -15.88 -4.59 -38.09
CA ILE A 282 -15.16 -3.32 -38.32
C ILE A 282 -16.05 -2.11 -37.97
N PRO A 283 -15.47 -0.95 -37.61
CA PRO A 283 -16.24 0.27 -37.41
C PRO A 283 -16.97 0.68 -38.68
N GLN A 284 -18.22 1.11 -38.55
CA GLN A 284 -19.02 1.61 -39.67
C GLN A 284 -19.23 3.13 -39.54
N PRO A 285 -19.31 3.87 -40.67
CA PRO A 285 -19.22 3.39 -42.05
C PRO A 285 -17.79 3.41 -42.62
N LEU A 286 -16.81 3.97 -41.91
CA LEU A 286 -15.50 4.33 -42.45
C LEU A 286 -14.37 3.33 -42.12
N GLY A 287 -14.60 2.29 -41.32
CA GLY A 287 -13.56 1.37 -40.87
C GLY A 287 -12.60 1.99 -39.84
N PHE A 288 -11.39 1.43 -39.71
CA PHE A 288 -10.40 1.90 -38.74
C PHE A 288 -9.69 3.20 -39.17
N HIS A 289 -10.34 4.34 -38.93
CA HIS A 289 -9.71 5.67 -39.00
C HIS A 289 -9.27 6.16 -37.61
N ALA A 290 -8.95 7.45 -37.47
CA ALA A 290 -8.29 7.99 -36.29
C ALA A 290 -9.07 7.75 -34.98
N ARG A 291 -10.40 7.88 -35.00
CA ARG A 291 -11.25 7.76 -33.80
C ARG A 291 -11.29 6.34 -33.22
N PRO A 292 -11.72 5.30 -33.96
CA PRO A 292 -11.78 3.93 -33.43
C PRO A 292 -10.37 3.41 -33.10
N SER A 293 -9.38 3.76 -33.93
CA SER A 293 -7.98 3.39 -33.69
C SER A 293 -7.41 4.00 -32.41
N THR A 294 -7.81 5.24 -32.07
CA THR A 294 -7.39 5.88 -30.82
C THR A 294 -7.97 5.16 -29.61
N TYR A 295 -9.26 4.81 -29.61
CA TYR A 295 -9.86 4.09 -28.48
C TYR A 295 -9.27 2.71 -28.28
N ILE A 296 -9.06 1.95 -29.36
CA ILE A 296 -8.37 0.65 -29.27
C ILE A 296 -6.97 0.83 -28.68
N SER A 297 -6.20 1.80 -29.18
CA SER A 297 -4.86 2.09 -28.66
C SER A 297 -4.86 2.48 -27.18
N LEU A 298 -5.83 3.28 -26.73
CA LEU A 298 -5.98 3.64 -25.31
C LEU A 298 -6.31 2.41 -24.44
N ILE A 299 -7.20 1.52 -24.89
CA ILE A 299 -7.51 0.27 -24.20
C ILE A 299 -6.23 -0.57 -24.06
N VAL A 300 -5.51 -0.81 -25.17
CA VAL A 300 -4.33 -1.67 -25.14
C VAL A 300 -3.20 -1.05 -24.31
N ARG A 301 -3.07 0.28 -24.31
CA ARG A 301 -2.09 1.00 -23.46
C ARG A 301 -2.44 0.94 -21.98
N LYS A 302 -3.73 0.95 -21.60
CA LYS A 302 -4.15 0.80 -20.20
C LYS A 302 -3.58 -0.48 -19.60
N TYR A 303 -3.70 -1.60 -20.30
CA TYR A 303 -3.22 -2.90 -19.81
C TYR A 303 -1.71 -3.09 -20.00
N ASP A 304 -1.08 -2.26 -20.83
CA ASP A 304 0.32 -2.37 -21.27
C ASP A 304 0.70 -3.76 -21.85
N LEU A 305 -0.27 -4.50 -22.40
CA LEU A 305 -0.05 -5.82 -23.00
C LEU A 305 0.08 -5.76 -24.53
N GLU A 306 0.75 -6.74 -25.12
CA GLU A 306 0.77 -6.88 -26.57
C GLU A 306 -0.60 -7.35 -27.09
N THR A 307 -1.12 -6.65 -28.09
CA THR A 307 -2.38 -7.00 -28.75
C THR A 307 -2.25 -6.62 -30.21
N PHE A 308 -2.70 -7.52 -31.08
CA PHE A 308 -2.53 -7.42 -32.52
C PHE A 308 -3.87 -7.54 -33.24
N LEU A 309 -3.99 -6.79 -34.32
CA LEU A 309 -5.03 -6.96 -35.32
C LEU A 309 -4.44 -7.79 -36.46
N LEU A 310 -5.12 -8.89 -36.79
CA LEU A 310 -4.67 -9.84 -37.80
C LEU A 310 -5.43 -9.60 -39.10
N VAL A 311 -4.70 -9.26 -40.16
CA VAL A 311 -5.27 -9.07 -41.51
C VAL A 311 -4.41 -9.87 -42.48
N ASP A 312 -4.96 -10.93 -43.08
CA ASP A 312 -4.30 -11.79 -44.07
C ASP A 312 -2.94 -12.36 -43.65
N GLY A 313 -2.78 -12.70 -42.37
CA GLY A 313 -1.54 -13.23 -41.83
C GLY A 313 -0.52 -12.17 -41.43
N GLU A 314 -0.78 -10.89 -41.67
CA GLU A 314 0.00 -9.79 -41.10
C GLU A 314 -0.54 -9.37 -39.73
N LYS A 315 0.38 -8.99 -38.82
CA LYS A 315 0.05 -8.51 -37.47
C LYS A 315 0.26 -7.01 -37.38
N PHE A 316 -0.79 -6.27 -37.05
CA PHE A 316 -0.75 -4.84 -36.79
C PHE A 316 -0.82 -4.58 -35.28
N ASN A 317 0.11 -3.78 -34.74
CA ASN A 317 0.20 -3.55 -33.30
C ASN A 317 -0.88 -2.56 -32.84
N CYS A 318 -1.80 -3.03 -32.01
CA CYS A 318 -2.92 -2.22 -31.54
C CYS A 318 -2.53 -1.09 -30.58
N LYS A 319 -1.33 -1.07 -29.99
CA LYS A 319 -0.80 0.09 -29.21
C LYS A 319 -0.48 1.31 -30.10
N SER A 320 -0.36 1.11 -31.41
CA SER A 320 0.00 2.13 -32.38
C SER A 320 -1.21 2.51 -33.22
N VAL A 321 -1.69 3.74 -33.06
CA VAL A 321 -2.76 4.30 -33.89
C VAL A 321 -2.37 4.24 -35.37
N MET A 322 -1.12 4.54 -35.71
CA MET A 322 -0.65 4.48 -37.10
C MET A 322 -0.70 3.06 -37.68
N SER A 323 -0.38 2.04 -36.88
CA SER A 323 -0.46 0.64 -37.32
C SER A 323 -1.91 0.21 -37.58
N LEU A 324 -2.85 0.68 -36.74
CA LEU A 324 -4.28 0.44 -36.94
C LEU A 324 -4.84 1.18 -38.18
N LEU A 325 -4.37 2.40 -38.46
CA LEU A 325 -4.73 3.12 -39.69
C LEU A 325 -4.23 2.39 -40.93
N GLN A 326 -3.01 1.84 -40.90
CA GLN A 326 -2.46 1.03 -41.99
C GLN A 326 -3.29 -0.24 -42.19
N ALA A 327 -3.68 -0.92 -41.11
CA ALA A 327 -4.58 -2.06 -41.16
C ALA A 327 -5.93 -1.68 -41.78
N GLY A 328 -6.48 -0.51 -41.42
CA GLY A 328 -7.74 0.02 -41.96
C GLY A 328 -7.73 0.15 -43.48
N GLY A 329 -6.63 0.61 -44.07
CA GLY A 329 -6.46 0.63 -45.52
C GLY A 329 -6.49 -0.77 -46.14
N ALA A 330 -5.73 -1.72 -45.58
CA ALA A 330 -5.68 -3.10 -46.06
C ALA A 330 -7.04 -3.82 -45.96
N ILE A 331 -7.81 -3.54 -44.90
CA ILE A 331 -9.17 -4.05 -44.68
C ILE A 331 -10.14 -3.49 -45.72
N ALA A 332 -10.09 -2.18 -45.97
CA ALA A 332 -10.96 -1.50 -46.93
C ALA A 332 -10.74 -2.00 -48.36
N ASP A 333 -9.48 -2.17 -48.78
CA ASP A 333 -9.12 -2.66 -50.11
C ASP A 333 -9.69 -4.07 -50.39
N LYS A 334 -9.89 -4.88 -49.34
CA LYS A 334 -10.41 -6.25 -49.43
C LYS A 334 -11.90 -6.38 -49.14
N GLY A 335 -12.53 -5.32 -48.64
CA GLY A 335 -13.96 -5.30 -48.33
C GLY A 335 -14.37 -6.15 -47.12
N TYR A 336 -13.45 -6.41 -46.19
CA TYR A 336 -13.75 -7.20 -44.98
C TYR A 336 -14.76 -6.47 -44.08
N GLN A 337 -15.66 -7.25 -43.48
CA GLN A 337 -16.69 -6.74 -42.55
C GLN A 337 -16.38 -7.07 -41.08
N SER A 338 -15.51 -8.06 -40.87
CA SER A 338 -15.00 -8.47 -39.56
C SER A 338 -13.48 -8.65 -39.65
N VAL A 339 -12.84 -8.59 -38.49
CA VAL A 339 -11.39 -8.76 -38.33
C VAL A 339 -11.09 -9.55 -37.07
N LEU A 340 -9.93 -10.20 -37.06
CA LEU A 340 -9.49 -11.01 -35.94
C LEU A 340 -8.51 -10.22 -35.07
N PHE A 341 -8.85 -10.04 -33.81
CA PHE A 341 -7.92 -9.53 -32.79
C PHE A 341 -7.29 -10.69 -32.05
N GLU A 342 -6.00 -10.59 -31.75
CA GLU A 342 -5.24 -11.52 -30.93
C GLU A 342 -4.60 -10.77 -29.77
N GLY A 343 -4.82 -11.23 -28.54
CA GLY A 343 -4.30 -10.56 -27.35
C GLY A 343 -4.82 -11.18 -26.07
N ASP A 344 -4.49 -10.56 -24.95
CA ASP A 344 -5.01 -10.98 -23.65
C ASP A 344 -6.54 -10.86 -23.61
N LYS A 345 -7.19 -11.89 -23.04
CA LYS A 345 -8.66 -11.96 -22.93
C LYS A 345 -9.31 -10.69 -22.36
N ARG A 346 -8.69 -10.02 -21.38
CA ARG A 346 -9.24 -8.81 -20.76
C ARG A 346 -9.23 -7.63 -21.73
N VAL A 347 -8.11 -7.46 -22.44
CA VAL A 347 -7.99 -6.45 -23.49
C VAL A 347 -9.02 -6.70 -24.59
N LEU A 348 -9.17 -7.95 -25.02
CA LEU A 348 -10.12 -8.30 -26.06
C LEU A 348 -11.58 -8.20 -25.61
N ASN A 349 -11.89 -8.41 -24.32
CA ASN A 349 -13.21 -8.13 -23.75
C ASN A 349 -13.56 -6.64 -23.84
N ASP A 350 -12.63 -5.75 -23.51
CA ASP A 350 -12.87 -4.31 -23.62
C ASP A 350 -13.00 -3.86 -25.08
N ILE A 351 -12.20 -4.40 -26.00
CA ILE A 351 -12.35 -4.15 -27.44
C ILE A 351 -13.69 -4.70 -27.95
N LYS A 352 -14.16 -5.83 -27.41
CA LYS A 352 -15.48 -6.39 -27.75
C LYS A 352 -16.60 -5.43 -27.33
N ILE A 353 -16.59 -4.93 -26.09
CA ILE A 353 -17.57 -3.93 -25.61
C ILE A 353 -17.53 -2.69 -26.51
N LEU A 354 -16.33 -2.24 -26.87
CA LEU A 354 -16.14 -1.12 -27.79
C LEU A 354 -16.76 -1.40 -29.17
N SER A 355 -16.58 -2.60 -29.71
CA SER A 355 -17.17 -3.02 -31.00
C SER A 355 -18.69 -3.12 -30.97
N GLU A 356 -19.28 -3.51 -29.83
CA GLU A 356 -20.73 -3.57 -29.64
C GLU A 356 -21.39 -2.18 -29.71
N HIS A 357 -20.62 -1.12 -29.44
CA HIS A 357 -21.04 0.30 -29.52
C HIS A 357 -20.45 1.00 -30.76
N ASN A 358 -20.24 0.25 -31.85
CA ASN A 358 -19.66 0.73 -33.12
C ASN A 358 -18.38 1.58 -32.92
N TYR A 359 -17.52 1.17 -31.99
CA TYR A 359 -16.28 1.87 -31.64
C TYR A 359 -16.44 3.35 -31.28
N CYS A 360 -17.61 3.68 -30.72
CA CYS A 360 -18.02 5.02 -30.38
C CYS A 360 -18.01 5.97 -31.59
N GLU A 361 -18.33 5.53 -32.81
CA GLU A 361 -18.51 6.41 -33.97
C GLU A 361 -19.74 7.32 -33.78
N ASP A 362 -20.88 6.68 -33.50
CA ASP A 362 -22.19 7.33 -33.35
C ASP A 362 -22.66 7.41 -31.89
N GLU A 363 -21.94 6.74 -30.99
CA GLU A 363 -22.30 6.58 -29.59
C GLU A 363 -21.23 7.15 -28.64
N ASP A 364 -21.66 7.52 -27.44
CA ASP A 364 -20.75 7.92 -26.36
C ASP A 364 -19.97 6.71 -25.81
N ILE A 365 -18.86 6.99 -25.12
CA ILE A 365 -18.07 5.95 -24.46
C ILE A 365 -18.95 5.17 -23.48
N PRO A 366 -19.08 3.84 -23.65
CA PRO A 366 -19.95 3.01 -22.81
C PRO A 366 -19.47 3.01 -21.35
N GLU A 367 -20.40 2.79 -20.42
CA GLU A 367 -20.14 2.88 -18.98
C GLU A 367 -19.00 1.95 -18.53
N GLY A 368 -18.96 0.73 -19.10
CA GLY A 368 -17.88 -0.25 -18.86
C GLY A 368 -16.49 0.19 -19.32
N LEU A 369 -16.39 1.23 -20.15
CA LEU A 369 -15.14 1.81 -20.64
C LEU A 369 -14.94 3.27 -20.22
N SER A 370 -15.60 3.70 -19.13
CA SER A 370 -15.59 5.10 -18.66
C SER A 370 -14.20 5.69 -18.42
N TYR A 371 -13.20 4.87 -18.10
CA TYR A 371 -11.79 5.28 -17.95
C TYR A 371 -11.18 5.87 -19.25
N LEU A 372 -11.77 5.59 -20.42
CA LEU A 372 -11.34 6.20 -21.68
C LEU A 372 -11.62 7.71 -21.73
N ARG A 373 -12.57 8.20 -20.91
CA ARG A 373 -12.87 9.64 -20.80
C ARG A 373 -11.69 10.38 -20.17
N THR A 374 -11.16 9.86 -19.06
CA THR A 374 -10.04 10.47 -18.34
C THR A 374 -8.71 10.35 -19.10
N MET A 375 -8.51 9.27 -19.86
CA MET A 375 -7.29 9.09 -20.67
C MET A 375 -7.24 9.96 -21.93
N ARG A 376 -8.34 10.63 -22.30
CA ARG A 376 -8.41 11.52 -23.46
C ARG A 376 -7.93 12.94 -23.16
N GLU A 377 -7.96 13.35 -21.90
CA GLU A 377 -7.50 14.66 -21.46
C GLU A 377 -6.00 14.58 -21.16
N PRO A 378 -5.13 15.28 -21.90
CA PRO A 378 -3.75 15.39 -21.50
C PRO A 378 -3.68 16.19 -20.19
N SER A 379 -2.97 15.62 -19.21
CA SER A 379 -2.53 16.32 -17.99
C SER A 379 -1.68 17.54 -18.32
#